data_AF-A0A096FBJ4-F1
#
_entry.id   AF-A0A096FBJ4-F1
#
_cell.length_a   1.000
_cell.length_b   1.000
_cell.length_c   1.000
_cell.angle_alpha   90.00
_cell.angle_beta   90.00
_cell.angle_gamma   90.00
#
_symmetry.space_group_name_H-M   'P 1'
#
loop_
_entity.id
_entity.type
_entity.pdbx_description
1 polymer ?
#
loop_
_entity_poly.entity_id
_entity_poly.type
_entity_poly.pdbx_seq_one_letter_code
_entity_poly.pdbx_strand_id
1 'polypeptide(L)'
;MQFKTVRHRDQDGNYHDGKTVQCLRRVREVTPDFPEGKNVQRVVAKFDRAARELPADVAAILTPAEQEEWKEWRVKQDEEHLKSVAQYELDTLAERLGVIRTGIQKGYAATDSKNAVAIRTGARAVLRLLADLMPEPVKGRPVIEEEFELVMLPNFATPGTPEFDSYQRLLEEHERRKAQDQGG
;
A
#
# COMPACT_ATOMS: atom_id res chain seq x y z
N MET A 1 -9.79 22.70 14.75
CA MET A 1 -9.77 21.31 15.28
C MET A 1 -8.49 20.62 14.83
N GLN A 2 -8.03 19.57 15.51
CA GLN A 2 -6.92 18.74 15.02
C GLN A 2 -7.36 17.28 14.95
N PHE A 3 -7.14 16.64 13.80
CA PHE A 3 -7.35 15.22 13.61
C PHE A 3 -6.01 14.50 13.63
N LYS A 4 -5.91 13.41 14.39
CA LYS A 4 -4.66 12.67 14.54
C LYS A 4 -4.90 11.17 14.53
N THR A 5 -4.19 10.47 13.64
CA THR A 5 -4.11 9.01 13.68
C THR A 5 -3.31 8.57 14.92
N VAL A 6 -3.90 7.69 15.73
CA VAL A 6 -3.23 7.10 16.88
C VAL A 6 -2.15 6.17 16.37
N ARG A 7 -0.90 6.39 16.81
CA ARG A 7 0.21 5.48 16.51
C ARG A 7 0.40 4.49 17.66
N HIS A 8 0.79 3.27 17.32
CA HIS A 8 1.17 2.24 18.28
C HIS A 8 2.59 1.78 17.99
N ARG A 9 3.27 1.27 19.02
CA ARG A 9 4.63 0.76 18.92
C ARG A 9 4.57 -0.76 18.84
N ASP A 10 5.25 -1.36 17.87
CA ASP A 10 5.39 -2.80 17.79
C ASP A 10 6.46 -3.33 18.77
N GLN A 11 6.65 -4.66 18.78
CA GLN A 11 7.64 -5.31 19.65
C GLN A 11 9.09 -4.94 19.28
N ASP A 12 9.33 -4.60 18.01
CA ASP A 12 10.63 -4.20 17.47
C ASP A 12 10.94 -2.71 17.70
N GLY A 13 9.98 -1.98 18.26
CA GLY A 13 10.10 -0.59 18.63
C GLY A 13 9.77 0.42 17.52
N ASN A 14 9.29 -0.04 16.37
CA ASN A 14 8.83 0.78 15.27
C ASN A 14 7.40 1.28 15.53
N TYR A 15 7.11 2.49 15.04
CA TYR A 15 5.79 3.11 15.17
C TYR A 15 4.96 2.86 13.92
N HIS A 16 3.76 2.33 14.14
CA HIS A 16 2.77 2.08 13.09
C HIS A 16 1.54 2.93 13.30
N ASP A 17 0.98 3.42 12.20
CA ASP A 17 -0.33 4.06 12.21
C ASP A 17 -1.39 3.03 12.63
N GLY A 18 -2.13 3.36 13.68
CA GLY A 18 -3.21 2.54 14.20
C GLY A 18 -4.53 2.77 13.47
N LYS A 19 -5.54 2.01 13.89
CA LYS A 19 -6.89 2.02 13.29
C LYS A 19 -7.78 3.16 13.76
N THR A 20 -7.29 4.07 14.61
CA THR A 20 -8.12 5.06 15.28
C THR A 20 -7.68 6.48 14.96
N VAL A 21 -8.63 7.35 14.67
CA VAL A 21 -8.46 8.80 14.56
C VAL A 21 -9.01 9.46 15.82
N GLN A 22 -8.25 10.40 16.38
CA GLN A 22 -8.67 11.25 17.49
C GLN A 22 -8.99 12.66 17.00
N CYS A 23 -10.14 13.19 17.43
CA CYS A 23 -10.49 14.60 17.29
C CYS A 23 -10.01 15.36 18.54
N LEU A 24 -9.08 16.29 18.37
CA LEU A 24 -8.46 17.07 19.43
C LEU A 24 -8.93 18.53 19.34
N ARG A 25 -9.70 18.97 20.35
CA ARG A 25 -10.13 20.37 20.48
C ARG A 25 -9.25 21.09 21.51
N ARG A 26 -8.80 22.30 21.17
CA ARG A 26 -8.10 23.17 22.13
C ARG A 26 -9.14 23.82 23.05
N VAL A 27 -8.93 23.71 24.36
CA VAL A 27 -9.81 24.24 25.41
C VAL A 27 -8.95 25.05 26.38
N ARG A 28 -9.45 26.20 26.84
CA ARG A 28 -8.81 26.97 27.90
C ARG A 28 -9.38 26.52 29.25
N GLU A 29 -8.54 25.89 30.07
CA GLU A 29 -8.91 25.42 31.40
C GLU A 29 -8.47 26.40 32.46
N VAL A 30 -9.42 26.90 33.25
CA VAL A 30 -9.13 27.68 34.45
C VAL A 30 -9.27 26.73 35.64
N THR A 31 -8.17 26.46 36.32
CA THR A 31 -8.13 25.64 37.54
C THR A 31 -7.58 26.48 38.68
N PRO A 32 -7.77 26.07 39.96
CA PRO A 32 -7.15 26.76 41.10
C PRO A 32 -5.62 26.89 40.96
N ASP A 33 -4.97 25.91 40.34
CA ASP A 33 -3.53 25.91 40.06
C ASP A 33 -3.13 26.79 38.85
N PHE A 34 -4.08 27.12 37.97
CA PHE A 34 -3.88 27.95 36.77
C PHE A 34 -5.02 28.97 36.60
N PRO A 35 -5.07 30.02 37.47
CA PRO A 35 -6.17 30.99 37.48
C PRO A 35 -6.22 31.87 36.22
N GLU A 36 -5.08 32.07 35.54
CA GLU A 36 -5.01 32.80 34.26
C GLU A 36 -5.50 31.95 33.07
N GLY A 37 -5.77 30.66 33.28
CA GLY A 37 -6.23 29.71 32.29
C GLY A 37 -5.10 29.13 31.43
N LYS A 38 -5.06 27.80 31.33
CA LYS A 38 -4.10 27.05 30.51
C LYS A 38 -4.77 26.51 29.25
N ASN A 39 -4.14 26.70 28.10
CA ASN A 39 -4.60 26.04 26.87
C ASN A 39 -4.20 24.56 26.90
N VAL A 40 -5.18 23.67 26.86
CA VAL A 40 -4.99 22.22 26.79
C VAL A 40 -5.67 21.65 25.54
N GLN A 41 -5.21 20.49 25.08
CA GLN A 41 -5.89 19.73 24.04
C GLN A 41 -6.68 18.59 24.68
N ARG A 42 -7.99 18.53 24.40
CA ARG A 42 -8.89 17.46 24.86
C ARG A 42 -9.32 16.63 23.66
N VAL A 43 -9.31 15.31 23.84
CA VAL A 43 -9.93 14.38 22.87
C VAL A 43 -11.43 14.49 23.03
N VAL A 44 -12.13 14.96 21.99
CA VAL A 44 -13.60 15.11 22.00
C VAL A 44 -14.31 13.92 21.36
N ALA A 45 -13.63 13.20 20.47
CA ALA A 45 -14.16 12.02 19.81
C ALA A 45 -13.03 11.11 19.32
N LYS A 46 -13.36 9.84 19.12
CA LYS A 46 -12.49 8.83 18.49
C LYS A 46 -13.32 8.02 17.51
N PHE A 47 -12.76 7.68 16.36
CA PHE A 47 -13.44 6.83 15.39
C PHE A 47 -12.45 6.01 14.56
N ASP A 48 -12.97 5.04 13.82
CA ASP A 48 -12.18 4.18 12.95
C ASP A 48 -11.60 4.98 11.76
N ARG A 49 -10.30 4.83 11.52
CA ARG A 49 -9.59 5.43 10.38
C ARG A 49 -10.15 4.96 9.03
N ALA A 50 -10.69 3.75 8.97
CA ALA A 50 -11.27 3.17 7.76
C ALA A 50 -12.64 3.78 7.41
N ALA A 51 -13.26 4.55 8.31
CA ALA A 51 -14.51 5.23 8.04
C ALA A 51 -14.32 6.25 6.90
N ARG A 52 -15.06 6.05 5.80
CA ARG A 52 -15.06 6.95 4.63
C ARG A 52 -15.79 8.26 4.91
N GLU A 53 -16.78 8.20 5.78
CA GLU A 53 -17.57 9.33 6.23
C GLU A 53 -17.38 9.49 7.74
N LEU A 54 -17.54 10.72 8.22
CA LEU A 54 -17.48 11.00 9.65
C LEU A 54 -18.69 10.32 10.33
N PRO A 55 -18.50 9.44 11.33
CA PRO A 55 -19.60 8.77 12.00
C PRO A 55 -20.61 9.75 12.60
N ALA A 56 -21.90 9.40 12.59
CA ALA A 56 -22.98 10.32 12.97
C ALA A 56 -22.88 10.83 14.42
N ASP A 57 -22.42 9.98 15.34
CA ASP A 57 -22.14 10.32 16.74
C ASP A 57 -21.00 11.33 16.87
N VAL A 58 -19.95 11.20 16.04
CA VAL A 58 -18.86 12.17 15.97
C VAL A 58 -19.32 13.46 15.30
N ALA A 59 -20.13 13.37 14.24
CA ALA A 59 -20.68 14.53 13.53
C ALA A 59 -21.49 15.43 14.44
N ALA A 60 -22.30 14.83 15.33
CA ALA A 60 -23.11 15.55 16.30
C ALA A 60 -22.28 16.37 17.32
N ILE A 61 -21.03 15.97 17.58
CA ILE A 61 -20.14 16.62 18.56
C ILE A 61 -19.29 17.72 17.90
N LEU A 62 -19.06 17.62 16.59
CA LEU A 62 -18.26 18.57 15.82
C LEU A 62 -19.12 19.72 15.28
N THR A 63 -18.59 20.94 15.35
CA THR A 63 -19.23 22.09 14.70
C THR A 63 -19.15 21.96 13.17
N PRO A 64 -20.02 22.64 12.39
CA PRO A 64 -19.95 22.58 10.93
C PRO A 64 -18.57 22.97 10.36
N ALA A 65 -17.89 23.96 10.96
CA ALA A 65 -16.54 24.35 10.56
C ALA A 65 -15.52 23.21 10.81
N GLU A 66 -15.64 22.50 11.93
CA GLU A 66 -14.75 21.37 12.24
C GLU A 66 -15.02 20.15 11.35
N GLN A 67 -16.26 20.00 10.85
CA GLN A 67 -16.58 18.97 9.86
C GLN A 67 -15.96 19.28 8.49
N GLU A 68 -15.89 20.55 8.09
CA GLU A 68 -15.16 20.94 6.87
C GLU A 68 -13.65 20.73 7.04
N GLU A 69 -13.07 21.08 8.19
CA GLU A 69 -11.67 20.77 8.49
C GLU A 69 -11.37 19.25 8.45
N TRP A 70 -12.34 18.40 8.83
CA TRP A 70 -12.20 16.95 8.68
C TRP A 70 -12.12 16.52 7.22
N LYS A 71 -12.96 17.10 6.34
CA LYS A 71 -12.92 16.80 4.90
C LYS A 71 -11.57 17.16 4.31
N GLU A 72 -11.04 18.34 4.62
CA GLU A 72 -9.71 18.76 4.17
C GLU A 72 -8.61 17.84 4.69
N TRP A 73 -8.68 17.47 5.97
CA TRP A 73 -7.73 16.51 6.56
C TRP A 73 -7.81 15.16 5.86
N ARG A 74 -9.01 14.67 5.55
CA ARG A 74 -9.20 13.39 4.87
C ARG A 74 -8.59 13.38 3.47
N VAL A 75 -8.81 14.44 2.69
CA VAL A 75 -8.20 14.59 1.36
C VAL A 75 -6.67 14.48 1.46
N LYS A 76 -6.05 15.18 2.41
CA LYS A 76 -4.59 15.09 2.63
C LYS A 76 -4.14 13.68 3.00
N GLN A 77 -4.90 12.97 3.84
CA GLN A 77 -4.59 11.58 4.19
C GLN A 77 -4.73 10.62 3.02
N ASP A 78 -5.74 10.81 2.17
CA ASP A 78 -5.93 10.00 0.96
C ASP A 78 -4.81 10.27 -0.06
N GLU A 79 -4.36 11.52 -0.21
CA GLU A 79 -3.19 11.87 -1.04
C GLU A 79 -1.88 11.26 -0.50
N GLU A 80 -1.63 11.35 0.81
CA GLU A 80 -0.46 10.72 1.44
C GLU A 80 -0.49 9.19 1.27
N HIS A 81 -1.65 8.57 1.43
CA HIS A 81 -1.83 7.15 1.21
C HIS A 81 -1.60 6.78 -0.26
N LEU A 82 -2.18 7.53 -1.20
CA LEU A 82 -1.98 7.31 -2.63
C LEU A 82 -0.51 7.41 -3.01
N LYS A 83 0.22 8.39 -2.47
CA LYS A 83 1.67 8.51 -2.67
C LYS A 83 2.42 7.28 -2.17
N SER A 84 2.09 6.80 -0.97
CA SER A 84 2.72 5.61 -0.39
C SER A 84 2.46 4.35 -1.22
N VAL A 85 1.22 4.15 -1.67
CA VAL A 85 0.84 3.00 -2.50
C VAL A 85 1.50 3.09 -3.88
N ALA A 86 1.48 4.26 -4.51
CA ALA A 86 2.10 4.46 -5.81
C ALA A 86 3.61 4.18 -5.78
N GLN A 87 4.31 4.60 -4.72
CA GLN A 87 5.73 4.30 -4.55
C GLN A 87 5.96 2.79 -4.37
N TYR A 88 5.21 2.13 -3.49
CA TYR A 88 5.34 0.69 -3.27
C TYR A 88 5.10 -0.13 -4.54
N GLU A 89 4.08 0.23 -5.32
CA GLU A 89 3.77 -0.41 -6.59
C GLU A 89 4.88 -0.20 -7.63
N LEU A 90 5.51 0.97 -7.66
CA LEU A 90 6.66 1.23 -8.52
C LEU A 90 7.89 0.42 -8.10
N ASP A 91 8.17 0.36 -6.80
CA ASP A 91 9.34 -0.35 -6.24
C ASP A 91 9.25 -1.86 -6.49
N THR A 92 8.04 -2.43 -6.48
CA THR A 92 7.80 -3.87 -6.70
C THR A 92 7.45 -4.23 -8.14
N LEU A 93 7.37 -3.26 -9.06
CA LEU A 93 6.90 -3.48 -10.43
C LEU A 93 7.79 -4.46 -11.21
N ALA A 94 9.12 -4.31 -11.11
CA ALA A 94 10.06 -5.14 -11.87
C ALA A 94 9.94 -6.62 -11.52
N GLU A 95 9.84 -6.93 -10.22
CA GLU A 95 9.65 -8.29 -9.72
C GLU A 95 8.32 -8.89 -10.19
N ARG A 96 7.22 -8.14 -10.05
CA ARG A 96 5.89 -8.57 -10.49
C ARG A 96 5.85 -8.86 -12.00
N LEU A 97 6.50 -8.02 -12.82
CA LEU A 97 6.64 -8.26 -14.25
C LEU A 97 7.43 -9.54 -14.55
N GLY A 98 8.47 -9.84 -13.77
CA GLY A 98 9.21 -11.09 -13.85
C GLY A 98 8.33 -12.32 -13.61
N VAL A 99 7.56 -12.31 -12.52
CA VAL A 99 6.61 -13.39 -12.18
C VAL A 99 5.56 -13.56 -13.28
N ILE A 100 4.96 -12.47 -13.76
CA ILE A 100 3.95 -12.49 -14.83
C ILE A 100 4.53 -13.09 -16.11
N ARG A 101 5.74 -12.67 -16.51
CA ARG A 101 6.43 -13.18 -17.71
C ARG A 101 6.60 -14.69 -17.64
N THR A 102 7.12 -15.20 -16.52
CA THR A 102 7.34 -16.64 -16.35
C THR A 102 6.03 -17.42 -16.29
N GLY A 103 4.99 -16.88 -15.65
CA GLY A 103 3.66 -17.47 -15.62
C GLY A 103 3.07 -17.62 -17.02
N ILE A 104 3.23 -16.62 -17.89
CA ILE A 104 2.78 -16.68 -19.29
C ILE A 104 3.60 -17.70 -20.09
N GLN A 105 4.93 -17.69 -19.98
CA GLN A 105 5.81 -18.61 -20.70
C GLN A 105 5.54 -20.08 -20.35
N LYS A 106 5.23 -20.36 -19.09
CA LYS A 106 4.89 -21.72 -18.61
C LYS A 106 3.43 -22.10 -18.86
N GLY A 107 2.59 -21.18 -19.34
CA GLY A 107 1.16 -21.40 -19.57
C GLY A 107 0.30 -21.43 -18.29
N TYR A 108 0.82 -20.95 -17.16
CA TYR A 108 0.11 -20.89 -15.88
C TYR A 108 -0.84 -19.69 -15.77
N ALA A 109 -0.52 -18.61 -16.48
CA ALA A 109 -1.32 -17.40 -16.52
C ALA A 109 -1.79 -17.13 -17.95
N ALA A 110 -3.08 -16.86 -18.10
CA ALA A 110 -3.69 -16.44 -19.35
C ALA A 110 -4.59 -15.22 -19.09
N THR A 111 -4.83 -14.43 -20.13
CA THR A 111 -5.73 -13.29 -20.06
C THR A 111 -6.45 -13.11 -21.39
N ASP A 112 -7.55 -12.35 -21.37
CA ASP A 112 -8.32 -12.06 -22.58
C ASP A 112 -7.69 -10.94 -23.42
N SER A 113 -8.16 -10.80 -24.67
CA SER A 113 -7.63 -9.80 -25.61
C SER A 113 -7.85 -8.35 -25.14
N LYS A 114 -8.94 -8.08 -24.41
CA LYS A 114 -9.25 -6.74 -23.92
C LYS A 114 -8.24 -6.33 -22.84
N ASN A 115 -7.97 -7.22 -21.90
CA ASN A 115 -7.02 -6.99 -20.83
C ASN A 115 -5.58 -6.91 -21.36
N ALA A 116 -5.20 -7.73 -22.33
CA ALA A 116 -3.90 -7.62 -23.00
C ALA A 116 -3.66 -6.24 -23.62
N VAL A 117 -4.70 -5.64 -24.23
CA VAL A 117 -4.61 -4.27 -24.77
C VAL A 117 -4.47 -3.23 -23.66
N ALA A 118 -5.19 -3.39 -22.55
CA ALA A 118 -5.09 -2.51 -21.38
C ALA A 118 -3.68 -2.55 -20.77
N ILE A 119 -3.13 -3.76 -20.54
CA ILE A 119 -1.76 -3.97 -20.04
C ILE A 119 -0.75 -3.29 -20.97
N ARG A 120 -0.83 -3.52 -22.28
CA ARG A 120 0.07 -2.89 -23.26
C ARG A 120 0.02 -1.37 -23.21
N THR A 121 -1.18 -0.81 -23.06
CA THR A 121 -1.40 0.64 -23.04
C THR A 121 -0.83 1.25 -21.75
N GLY A 122 -1.09 0.63 -20.60
CA GLY A 122 -0.54 1.02 -19.31
C GLY A 122 0.99 0.92 -19.27
N ALA A 123 1.55 -0.21 -19.71
CA ALA A 123 2.99 -0.42 -19.75
C ALA A 123 3.70 0.65 -20.60
N ARG A 124 3.13 1.01 -21.77
CA ARG A 124 3.67 2.09 -22.60
C ARG A 124 3.62 3.46 -21.90
N ALA A 125 2.56 3.75 -21.16
CA ALA A 125 2.47 5.00 -20.41
C ALA A 125 3.54 5.08 -19.32
N VAL A 126 3.75 3.98 -18.57
CA VAL A 126 4.80 3.88 -17.55
C VAL A 126 6.19 4.04 -18.18
N LEU A 127 6.49 3.33 -19.27
CA LEU A 127 7.79 3.43 -19.95
C LEU A 127 8.10 4.85 -20.44
N ARG A 128 7.09 5.63 -20.84
CA ARG A 128 7.30 7.04 -21.19
C ARG A 128 7.70 7.90 -20.00
N LEU A 129 7.11 7.64 -18.82
CA LEU A 129 7.45 8.36 -17.59
C LEU A 129 8.84 7.98 -17.06
N LEU A 130 9.29 6.75 -17.35
CA LEU A 130 10.62 6.28 -16.96
C LEU A 130 11.71 6.60 -17.99
N ALA A 131 11.36 7.17 -19.15
CA ALA A 131 12.27 7.36 -20.27
C ALA A 131 13.56 8.10 -19.88
N ASP A 132 13.43 9.18 -19.11
CA ASP A 132 14.55 10.02 -18.69
C ASP A 132 15.43 9.38 -17.60
N LEU A 133 14.93 8.33 -16.93
CA LEU A 133 15.65 7.58 -15.91
C LEU A 133 16.43 6.40 -16.50
N MET A 134 16.12 6.00 -17.75
CA MET A 134 16.78 4.88 -18.40
C MET A 134 18.10 5.34 -19.04
N PRO A 135 19.25 4.70 -18.71
CA PRO A 135 20.50 5.01 -19.38
C PRO A 135 20.40 4.67 -20.87
N GLU A 136 21.11 5.43 -21.71
CA GLU A 136 21.16 5.12 -23.14
C GLU A 136 21.66 3.69 -23.35
N PRO A 137 20.96 2.88 -24.18
CA PRO A 137 21.43 1.54 -24.49
C PRO A 137 22.82 1.61 -25.10
N VAL A 138 23.79 0.94 -24.48
CA VAL A 138 25.15 0.85 -25.03
C VAL A 138 25.08 0.09 -26.36
N LYS A 139 25.27 0.81 -27.47
CA LYS A 139 25.23 0.23 -28.82
C LYS A 139 26.23 -0.93 -28.93
N GLY A 140 25.73 -2.09 -29.37
CA GLY A 140 26.56 -3.27 -29.67
C GLY A 140 26.79 -4.22 -28.50
N ARG A 141 26.32 -3.93 -27.28
CA ARG A 141 26.29 -4.92 -26.19
C ARG A 141 24.97 -5.69 -26.25
N PRO A 142 24.99 -7.04 -26.29
CA PRO A 142 23.78 -7.81 -26.08
C PRO A 142 23.17 -7.40 -24.74
N VAL A 143 21.87 -7.14 -24.71
CA VAL A 143 21.14 -7.12 -23.43
C VAL A 143 21.27 -8.55 -22.92
N ILE A 144 22.09 -8.75 -21.89
CA ILE A 144 22.08 -10.00 -21.15
C ILE A 144 20.73 -9.96 -20.44
N GLU A 145 19.75 -10.66 -20.98
CA GLU A 145 18.61 -11.06 -20.18
C GLU A 145 19.20 -11.96 -19.10
N GLU A 146 19.50 -11.39 -17.93
CA GLU A 146 19.76 -12.22 -16.76
C GLU A 146 18.58 -13.18 -16.70
N GLU A 147 18.87 -14.47 -16.85
CA GLU A 147 17.93 -15.53 -16.55
C GLU A 147 17.52 -15.27 -15.11
N PHE A 148 16.38 -14.62 -14.95
CA PHE A 148 15.82 -14.29 -13.66
C PHE A 148 15.44 -15.64 -13.07
N GLU A 149 16.38 -16.24 -12.35
CA GLU A 149 16.14 -17.46 -11.63
C GLU A 149 15.15 -17.09 -10.54
N LEU A 150 13.91 -17.53 -10.74
CA LEU A 150 12.77 -17.08 -9.98
C LEU A 150 12.91 -17.63 -8.56
N VAL A 151 13.40 -16.80 -7.64
CA VAL A 151 13.32 -17.12 -6.21
C VAL A 151 11.84 -17.06 -5.85
N MET A 152 11.19 -18.22 -5.87
CA MET A 152 9.81 -18.35 -5.45
C MET A 152 9.70 -17.88 -3.99
N LEU A 153 9.00 -16.76 -3.78
CA LEU A 153 8.75 -16.24 -2.46
C LEU A 153 7.76 -17.15 -1.69
N PRO A 154 7.75 -17.09 -0.34
CA PRO A 154 6.70 -17.74 0.44
C PRO A 154 5.31 -17.26 0.03
N ASN A 155 4.30 -18.11 0.19
CA ASN A 155 2.92 -17.74 -0.07
C ASN A 155 2.43 -16.74 0.99
N PHE A 156 2.30 -15.47 0.62
CA PHE A 156 1.82 -14.40 1.50
C PHE A 156 0.30 -14.17 1.43
N ALA A 157 -0.41 -14.91 0.56
CA ALA A 157 -1.87 -14.81 0.48
C ALA A 157 -2.54 -15.41 1.73
N THR A 158 -3.79 -15.02 1.99
CA THR A 158 -4.52 -15.53 3.15
C THR A 158 -4.95 -16.99 2.89
N PRO A 159 -4.66 -17.95 3.79
CA PRO A 159 -5.09 -19.34 3.62
C PRO A 159 -6.60 -19.47 3.37
N GLY A 160 -6.99 -20.34 2.43
CA GLY A 160 -8.38 -20.56 2.03
C GLY A 160 -8.93 -19.58 0.99
N THR A 161 -8.07 -18.74 0.41
CA THR A 161 -8.41 -17.89 -0.75
C THR A 161 -7.98 -18.55 -2.07
N PRO A 162 -8.68 -18.29 -3.19
CA PRO A 162 -8.28 -18.80 -4.51
C PRO A 162 -6.84 -18.41 -4.89
N GLU A 163 -6.39 -17.23 -4.45
CA GLU A 163 -5.03 -16.72 -4.67
C GLU A 163 -4.00 -17.55 -3.91
N PHE A 164 -4.29 -17.90 -2.65
CA PHE A 164 -3.46 -18.79 -1.86
C PHE A 164 -3.33 -20.17 -2.51
N ASP A 165 -4.44 -20.78 -2.90
CA ASP A 165 -4.45 -22.12 -3.51
C ASP A 165 -3.76 -22.14 -4.87
N SER A 166 -3.85 -21.05 -5.63
CA SER A 166 -3.17 -20.91 -6.92
C SER A 166 -1.65 -20.78 -6.73
N TYR A 167 -1.20 -19.93 -5.81
CA TYR A 167 0.24 -19.74 -5.56
C TYR A 167 0.87 -20.97 -4.89
N GLN A 168 0.14 -21.65 -4.01
CA GLN A 168 0.59 -22.86 -3.34
C GLN A 168 0.88 -24.00 -4.33
N ARG A 169 -0.02 -24.21 -5.31
CA ARG A 169 0.22 -25.18 -6.39
C ARG A 169 1.46 -24.86 -7.21
N LEU A 170 1.72 -23.57 -7.44
CA LEU A 170 2.87 -23.11 -8.21
C LEU A 170 4.19 -23.35 -7.45
N LEU A 171 4.19 -23.18 -6.12
CA LEU A 171 5.31 -23.53 -5.25
C LEU A 171 5.61 -25.03 -5.28
N GLU A 172 4.59 -25.88 -5.10
CA GLU A 172 4.74 -27.34 -5.10
C GLU A 172 5.25 -27.88 -6.44
N GLU A 173 4.78 -27.34 -7.57
CA GLU A 173 5.28 -27.69 -8.89
C GLU A 173 6.75 -27.27 -9.10
N HIS A 174 7.13 -26.10 -8.59
CA HIS A 174 8.49 -25.61 -8.66
C HIS A 174 9.45 -26.51 -7.86
N GLU A 175 9.08 -26.90 -6.64
CA GLU A 175 9.85 -27.83 -5.81
C GLU A 175 9.99 -29.21 -6.48
N ARG A 176 8.91 -29.71 -7.09
CA ARG A 176 8.94 -30.99 -7.82
C ARG A 176 9.90 -30.97 -9.00
N ARG A 177 9.91 -29.90 -9.79
CA ARG A 177 10.84 -29.76 -10.93
C ARG A 177 12.29 -29.65 -10.46
N LYS A 178 12.55 -28.85 -9.42
CA LYS A 178 13.88 -28.74 -8.82
C LYS A 178 14.39 -30.09 -8.31
N ALA A 179 13.52 -30.92 -7.72
CA ALA A 179 13.88 -32.26 -7.28
C ALA A 179 14.17 -33.23 -8.44
N GLN A 180 13.52 -33.06 -9.59
CA GLN A 180 13.78 -33.85 -10.81
C GLN A 180 15.11 -33.48 -11.46
N ASP A 181 15.44 -32.19 -11.52
CA ASP A 181 16.68 -31.70 -12.13
C ASP A 181 17.93 -32.00 -11.28
N GLN A 182 17.78 -32.21 -9.96
CA GLN A 182 18.87 -32.57 -9.05
C GLN A 182 19.06 -34.08 -8.85
N GLY A 183 18.16 -34.91 -9.41
CA GLY A 183 18.14 -36.36 -9.25
C GLY A 183 18.59 -37.16 -10.48
N GLY A 184 19.16 -36.50 -11.50
CA GLY A 184 19.63 -37.09 -12.78
C GLY A 184 21.13 -37.00 -12.98
#